data_AF-A0A2E5D2A0-F1
#
_entry.id   AF-A0A2E5D2A0-F1
#
_cell.length_a   1.000
_cell.length_b   1.000
_cell.length_c   1.000
_cell.angle_alpha   90.00
_cell.angle_beta   90.00
_cell.angle_gamma   90.00
#
_symmetry.space_group_name_H-M   'P 1'
#
loop_
_entity.id
_entity.type
_entity.pdbx_description
1 polymer ?
#
loop_
_entity_poly.entity_id
_entity_poly.type
_entity_poly.pdbx_seq_one_letter_code
_entity_poly.pdbx_strand_id
1 'polypeptide(L)'
;MSLKTFLFVCLSVAAGGCTVWAEQDQKDGNETTRPPSRHTPLVKLIERCLPAVASLQTVQEQNEAGVFTMGVGSASVIHKEGYLLTNNHVLFRLHQGQAFLPGQPPMLFRIIATMGSEDLALVKVDAGKSLPFLKFGRSHDLMLGEPVVVIGNPGGLVHSVSEGIVSGLNRSTAVAGAFLPGMVQTSAAVSGGNSGGPLINALGEQIGIITSKKLDGENINFAITADRVREIFPTLLSAELRYGFELGLQVEMLMPSVVVGAVTEGSPADKAGIEIGDLIEAVDGRGVRNGMDFHLALVGRAPGERLDLRIQRKEEEKNIEVELGELELLEPVAEEGMKSGLKFAGFEGSWDALPNFDELVPVVDGVVTIPTEDAFSSETGENYGIQFEGFVKIPEEGLYTFYTSSDDGSRLSIGNDVVVNNDGLHAVQRKSGLVRLTAGLHPVTVLFFERAGDEKLEISWEGPGLALELVPEAAWFHKP
;
A
#
# COMPACT_ATOMS: atom_id res chain seq x y z
N MET A 1 32.42 17.33 -15.68
CA MET A 1 32.73 16.38 -14.59
C MET A 1 32.41 17.07 -13.27
N SER A 2 31.19 16.87 -12.77
CA SER A 2 30.77 17.35 -11.45
C SER A 2 30.63 16.14 -10.54
N LEU A 3 31.37 16.15 -9.44
CA LEU A 3 31.50 15.07 -8.49
C LEU A 3 30.22 15.05 -7.62
N LYS A 4 29.32 14.07 -7.82
CA LYS A 4 28.18 13.84 -6.91
C LYS A 4 28.72 13.29 -5.60
N THR A 5 28.73 14.12 -4.57
CA THR A 5 29.03 13.74 -3.19
C THR A 5 27.88 12.88 -2.65
N PHE A 6 28.07 11.56 -2.62
CA PHE A 6 27.23 10.66 -1.81
C PHE A 6 27.62 10.84 -0.34
N LEU A 7 26.78 11.51 0.43
CA LEU A 7 26.95 11.62 1.88
C LEU A 7 26.41 10.32 2.51
N PHE A 8 27.28 9.33 2.72
CA PHE A 8 26.99 8.22 3.61
C PHE A 8 26.92 8.75 5.04
N VAL A 9 25.72 8.83 5.62
CA VAL A 9 25.57 9.02 7.08
C VAL A 9 26.00 7.70 7.73
N CYS A 10 27.26 7.63 8.14
CA CYS A 10 27.73 6.58 9.04
C CYS A 10 27.03 6.76 10.40
N LEU A 11 26.17 5.82 10.76
CA LEU A 11 25.68 5.67 12.13
C LEU A 11 26.85 5.22 13.03
N SER A 12 27.70 6.16 13.43
CA SER A 12 28.54 5.98 14.61
C SER A 12 27.74 6.44 15.83
N VAL A 13 27.18 5.49 16.56
CA VAL A 13 26.67 5.77 17.91
C VAL A 13 27.87 6.22 18.74
N ALA A 14 27.84 7.48 19.17
CA ALA A 14 28.78 7.97 20.17
C ALA A 14 28.62 7.11 21.41
N ALA A 15 29.68 6.37 21.74
CA ALA A 15 29.83 5.66 23.00
C ALA A 15 29.94 6.67 24.15
N GLY A 16 28.82 7.28 24.53
CA GLY A 16 28.62 7.87 25.85
C GLY A 16 28.31 6.72 26.80
N GLY A 17 29.19 6.50 27.77
CA GLY A 17 29.21 5.30 28.61
C GLY A 17 27.89 5.01 29.32
N CYS A 18 27.11 4.08 28.76
CA CYS A 18 26.42 3.10 29.56
C CYS A 18 27.39 1.95 29.75
N THR A 19 27.88 1.79 30.98
CA THR A 19 28.53 0.57 31.43
C THR A 19 27.66 -0.62 31.04
N VAL A 20 28.13 -1.35 30.04
CA VAL A 20 27.75 -2.71 29.75
C VAL A 20 27.93 -3.47 31.06
N TRP A 21 26.83 -3.86 31.71
CA TRP A 21 26.87 -4.98 32.64
C TRP A 21 27.05 -6.22 31.77
N ALA A 22 28.31 -6.42 31.37
CA ALA A 22 28.77 -7.63 30.76
C ALA A 22 28.46 -8.75 31.74
N GLU A 23 27.77 -9.77 31.21
CA GLU A 23 27.76 -11.13 31.68
C GLU A 23 28.96 -11.45 32.57
N GLN A 24 28.68 -11.46 33.87
CA GLN A 24 29.45 -12.28 34.76
C GLN A 24 29.10 -13.72 34.38
N ASP A 25 30.06 -14.41 33.76
CA ASP A 25 30.06 -15.86 33.54
C ASP A 25 29.58 -16.58 34.81
N GLN A 26 28.28 -16.90 34.86
CA GLN A 26 27.73 -17.82 35.83
C GLN A 26 27.78 -19.21 35.18
N LYS A 27 28.98 -19.80 35.24
CA LYS A 27 29.13 -21.25 35.25
C LYS A 27 28.52 -21.78 36.55
N ASP A 28 27.19 -21.88 36.59
CA ASP A 28 26.48 -22.74 37.52
C ASP A 28 25.30 -23.35 36.76
N GLY A 29 25.33 -24.68 36.64
CA GLY A 29 24.28 -25.45 36.00
C GLY A 29 22.97 -25.31 36.75
N ASN A 30 22.07 -24.49 36.21
CA ASN A 30 20.64 -24.65 36.37
C ASN A 30 19.97 -23.82 35.27
N GLU A 31 19.56 -24.45 34.16
CA GLU A 31 18.42 -23.92 33.40
C GLU A 31 17.28 -23.82 34.41
N THR A 32 17.05 -22.62 34.94
CA THR A 32 15.91 -22.36 35.81
C THR A 32 14.67 -22.41 34.92
N THR A 33 14.21 -23.62 34.61
CA THR A 33 12.91 -23.86 34.01
C THR A 33 11.89 -23.15 34.89
N ARG A 34 11.34 -22.03 34.39
CA ARG A 34 10.32 -21.28 35.10
C ARG A 34 9.23 -22.28 35.53
N PRO A 35 8.66 -22.15 36.74
CA PRO A 35 7.72 -23.15 37.23
C PRO A 35 6.59 -23.35 36.22
N PRO A 36 6.17 -24.59 35.90
CA PRO A 36 5.21 -24.88 34.84
C PRO A 36 3.89 -24.09 34.94
N SER A 37 3.49 -23.72 36.16
CA SER A 37 2.32 -22.89 36.45
C SER A 37 2.37 -21.48 35.82
N ARG A 38 3.55 -20.96 35.49
CA ARG A 38 3.72 -19.66 34.82
C ARG A 38 3.63 -19.75 33.29
N HIS A 39 3.62 -20.95 32.69
CA HIS A 39 3.41 -21.16 31.26
C HIS A 39 1.92 -21.25 30.94
N THR A 40 1.20 -20.16 31.21
CA THR A 40 -0.23 -20.05 30.89
C THR A 40 -0.45 -20.10 29.37
N PRO A 41 -1.68 -20.38 28.90
CA PRO A 41 -1.99 -20.31 27.47
C PRO A 41 -1.61 -18.97 26.82
N LEU A 42 -1.81 -17.86 27.52
CA LEU A 42 -1.41 -16.53 27.05
C LEU A 42 0.10 -16.39 26.90
N VAL A 43 0.88 -16.87 27.88
CA VAL A 43 2.35 -16.83 27.80
C VAL A 43 2.85 -17.63 26.59
N LYS A 44 2.29 -18.84 26.38
CA LYS A 44 2.65 -19.67 25.21
C LYS A 44 2.25 -19.03 23.88
N LEU A 45 1.10 -18.35 23.84
CA LEU A 45 0.64 -17.59 22.69
C LEU A 45 1.65 -16.49 22.34
N ILE A 46 2.07 -15.71 23.33
CA ILE A 46 3.04 -14.63 23.17
C ILE A 46 4.41 -15.17 22.72
N GLU A 47 4.92 -16.20 23.39
CA GLU A 47 6.21 -16.83 23.04
C GLU A 47 6.23 -17.32 21.58
N ARG A 48 5.10 -17.83 21.09
CA ARG A 48 4.96 -18.28 19.70
C ARG A 48 4.88 -17.14 18.69
N CYS A 49 4.20 -16.04 19.03
CA CYS A 49 3.91 -14.96 18.08
C CYS A 49 4.97 -13.86 18.04
N LEU A 50 5.58 -13.55 19.19
CA LEU A 50 6.53 -12.44 19.35
C LEU A 50 7.72 -12.47 18.35
N PRO A 51 8.33 -13.63 18.02
CA PRO A 51 9.43 -13.68 17.04
C PRO A 51 9.06 -13.23 15.63
N ALA A 52 7.76 -13.14 15.31
CA ALA A 52 7.22 -12.73 14.02
C ALA A 52 6.73 -11.27 14.00
N VAL A 53 7.01 -10.49 15.04
CA VAL A 53 6.64 -9.07 15.12
C VAL A 53 7.90 -8.23 15.13
N ALA A 54 8.03 -7.33 14.16
CA ALA A 54 9.15 -6.41 14.07
C ALA A 54 8.81 -5.07 14.73
N SER A 55 9.78 -4.52 15.45
CA SER A 55 9.81 -3.11 15.82
C SER A 55 10.43 -2.33 14.65
N LEU A 56 9.74 -1.31 14.15
CA LEU A 56 10.25 -0.43 13.11
C LEU A 56 10.79 0.86 13.73
N GLN A 57 11.99 1.25 13.34
CA GLN A 57 12.54 2.58 13.58
C GLN A 57 12.78 3.26 12.24
N THR A 58 12.26 4.47 12.08
CA THR A 58 12.30 5.23 10.83
C THR A 58 13.01 6.55 11.06
N VAL A 59 13.89 6.94 10.15
CA VAL A 59 14.44 8.28 10.07
C VAL A 59 13.60 9.02 9.05
N GLN A 60 12.95 10.10 9.47
CA GLN A 60 12.03 10.89 8.65
C GLN A 60 12.60 12.28 8.43
N GLU A 61 12.58 12.75 7.18
CA GLU A 61 12.98 14.12 6.83
C GLU A 61 11.84 15.09 7.12
N GLN A 62 12.18 16.24 7.72
CA GLN A 62 11.23 17.32 8.00
C GLN A 62 11.17 18.31 6.84
N ASN A 63 10.25 19.29 6.92
CA ASN A 63 10.11 20.33 5.90
C ASN A 63 11.39 21.20 5.74
N GLU A 64 12.26 21.23 6.75
CA GLU A 64 13.57 21.87 6.69
C GLU A 64 14.64 20.85 6.27
N ALA A 65 15.26 21.08 5.13
CA ALA A 65 16.28 20.20 4.56
C ALA A 65 17.41 19.93 5.56
N GLY A 66 17.67 18.64 5.82
CA GLY A 66 18.70 18.19 6.76
C GLY A 66 18.25 18.06 8.22
N VAL A 67 16.99 18.36 8.55
CA VAL A 67 16.41 18.07 9.88
C VAL A 67 15.70 16.72 9.83
N PHE A 68 16.13 15.79 10.68
CA PHE A 68 15.58 14.44 10.76
C PHE A 68 14.95 14.17 12.13
N THR A 69 13.79 13.50 12.13
CA THR A 69 13.15 12.97 13.35
C THR A 69 13.11 11.46 13.31
N MET A 70 13.16 10.83 14.48
CA MET A 70 12.96 9.40 14.61
C MET A 70 11.48 9.08 14.79
N GLY A 71 10.95 8.24 13.91
CA GLY A 71 9.64 7.60 14.04
C GLY A 71 9.78 6.18 14.56
N VAL A 72 8.72 5.69 15.19
CA VAL A 72 8.61 4.31 15.66
C VAL A 72 7.29 3.71 15.22
N GLY A 73 7.32 2.43 14.87
CA GLY A 73 6.15 1.66 14.50
C GLY A 73 6.38 0.18 14.73
N SER A 74 5.44 -0.62 14.27
CA SER A 74 5.49 -2.08 14.32
C SER A 74 5.17 -2.66 12.96
N ALA A 75 5.56 -3.91 12.76
CA ALA A 75 5.20 -4.68 11.59
C ALA A 75 5.06 -6.15 11.92
N SER A 76 4.27 -6.86 11.13
CA SER A 76 4.08 -8.30 11.24
C SER A 76 4.78 -9.00 10.10
N VAL A 77 5.63 -9.98 10.39
CA VAL A 77 6.22 -10.85 9.36
C VAL A 77 5.11 -11.79 8.88
N ILE A 78 4.72 -11.69 7.62
CA ILE A 78 3.63 -12.49 7.02
C ILE A 78 4.15 -13.65 6.17
N HIS A 79 5.43 -13.62 5.81
CA HIS A 79 6.06 -14.66 5.00
C HIS A 79 7.50 -14.93 5.43
N LYS A 80 7.92 -16.20 5.36
CA LYS A 80 9.24 -16.69 5.79
C LYS A 80 10.42 -15.98 5.12
N GLU A 81 10.22 -15.42 3.93
CA GLU A 81 11.26 -14.70 3.18
C GLU A 81 11.46 -13.25 3.66
N GLY A 82 10.72 -12.81 4.68
CA GLY A 82 10.87 -11.49 5.28
C GLY A 82 10.00 -10.40 4.66
N TYR A 83 8.81 -10.78 4.17
CA TYR A 83 7.76 -9.81 3.84
C TYR A 83 7.00 -9.42 5.11
N LEU A 84 6.91 -8.11 5.34
CA LEU A 84 6.33 -7.53 6.55
C LEU A 84 5.18 -6.59 6.17
N LEU A 85 4.05 -6.73 6.86
CA LEU A 85 2.94 -5.77 6.79
C LEU A 85 3.06 -4.73 7.91
N THR A 86 2.84 -3.48 7.55
CA THR A 86 2.77 -2.33 8.46
C THR A 86 1.77 -1.30 7.94
N ASN A 87 1.63 -0.17 8.62
CA ASN A 87 0.83 0.93 8.13
C ASN A 87 1.62 1.86 7.21
N ASN A 88 0.93 2.48 6.26
CA ASN A 88 1.52 3.48 5.38
C ASN A 88 2.05 4.69 6.17
N HIS A 89 1.28 5.20 7.15
CA HIS A 89 1.68 6.39 7.90
C HIS A 89 2.94 6.19 8.76
N VAL A 90 3.31 4.94 9.09
CA VAL A 90 4.58 4.63 9.78
C VAL A 90 5.77 4.94 8.86
N LEU A 91 5.59 4.82 7.55
CA LEU A 91 6.62 5.01 6.53
C LEU A 91 6.59 6.43 5.91
N PHE A 92 5.73 7.32 6.41
CA PHE A 92 5.60 8.66 5.86
C PHE A 92 6.91 9.43 5.98
N ARG A 93 7.35 10.07 4.88
CA ARG A 93 8.62 10.82 4.78
C ARG A 93 9.86 10.01 5.17
N LEU A 94 9.81 8.69 5.01
CA LEU A 94 10.93 7.82 5.32
C LEU A 94 12.15 8.15 4.44
N HIS A 95 13.24 8.55 5.09
CA HIS A 95 14.56 8.59 4.47
C HIS A 95 15.25 7.22 4.56
N GLN A 96 15.22 6.59 5.74
CA GLN A 96 15.76 5.25 5.96
C GLN A 96 15.07 4.58 7.14
N GLY A 97 14.91 3.26 7.13
CA GLY A 97 14.31 2.52 8.23
C GLY A 97 15.00 1.20 8.55
N GLN A 98 14.89 0.78 9.81
CA GLN A 98 15.37 -0.50 10.31
C GLN A 98 14.24 -1.28 10.99
N ALA A 99 14.25 -2.59 10.81
CA ALA A 99 13.39 -3.55 11.47
C ALA A 99 14.20 -4.34 12.50
N PHE A 100 13.67 -4.41 13.72
CA PHE A 100 14.23 -5.14 14.85
C PHE A 100 13.32 -6.32 15.17
N LEU A 101 13.82 -7.53 14.95
CA LEU A 101 13.14 -8.78 15.30
C LEU A 101 13.88 -9.48 16.44
N PRO A 102 13.18 -10.15 17.37
CA PRO A 102 13.83 -10.87 18.46
C PRO A 102 14.87 -11.88 17.95
N GLY A 103 16.09 -11.78 18.47
CA GLY A 103 17.21 -12.68 18.09
C GLY A 103 17.78 -12.46 16.69
N GLN A 104 17.43 -11.35 16.01
CA GLN A 104 18.06 -10.93 14.75
C GLN A 104 18.87 -9.65 14.96
N PRO A 105 19.95 -9.43 14.16
CA PRO A 105 20.54 -8.10 14.07
C PRO A 105 19.53 -7.10 13.50
N PRO A 106 19.73 -5.79 13.71
CA PRO A 106 18.94 -4.76 13.03
C PRO A 106 19.05 -4.92 11.51
N MET A 107 17.92 -4.91 10.80
CA MET A 107 17.88 -5.11 9.36
C MET A 107 17.30 -3.87 8.68
N LEU A 108 17.97 -3.37 7.64
CA LEU A 108 17.33 -2.41 6.74
C LEU A 108 16.14 -3.08 6.04
N PHE A 109 15.06 -2.33 5.88
CA PHE A 109 13.96 -2.75 5.03
C PHE A 109 13.83 -1.83 3.82
N ARG A 110 13.31 -2.39 2.73
CA ARG A 110 12.85 -1.62 1.57
C ARG A 110 11.34 -1.64 1.50
N ILE A 111 10.75 -0.57 0.98
CA ILE A 111 9.32 -0.51 0.67
C ILE A 111 9.09 -1.32 -0.61
N ILE A 112 8.14 -2.25 -0.59
CA ILE A 112 7.69 -2.98 -1.77
C ILE A 112 6.47 -2.30 -2.37
N ALA A 113 5.51 -1.94 -1.50
CA ALA A 113 4.26 -1.29 -1.89
C ALA A 113 3.67 -0.48 -0.73
N THR A 114 2.96 0.59 -1.07
CA THR A 114 2.21 1.46 -0.16
C THR A 114 0.84 1.73 -0.75
N MET A 115 -0.17 1.89 0.11
CA MET A 115 -1.51 2.29 -0.26
C MET A 115 -2.03 3.24 0.82
N GLY A 116 -1.89 4.54 0.56
CA GLY A 116 -2.24 5.57 1.53
C GLY A 116 -3.73 5.61 1.88
N SER A 117 -4.60 5.34 0.91
CA SER A 117 -6.07 5.28 1.09
C SER A 117 -6.53 4.20 2.08
N GLU A 118 -5.75 3.15 2.25
CA GLU A 118 -6.04 2.03 3.15
C GLU A 118 -5.10 1.98 4.35
N ASP A 119 -4.21 2.97 4.48
CA ASP A 119 -3.14 3.02 5.48
C ASP A 119 -2.33 1.72 5.59
N LEU A 120 -2.00 1.09 4.45
CA LEU A 120 -1.25 -0.16 4.39
C LEU A 120 0.07 -0.01 3.65
N ALA A 121 1.07 -0.77 4.10
CA ALA A 121 2.32 -0.93 3.40
C ALA A 121 2.89 -2.35 3.55
N LEU A 122 3.55 -2.79 2.49
CA LEU A 122 4.34 -4.01 2.43
C LEU A 122 5.82 -3.63 2.34
N VAL A 123 6.62 -4.11 3.29
CA VAL A 123 8.08 -3.91 3.30
C VAL A 123 8.81 -5.25 3.30
N LYS A 124 10.07 -5.23 2.90
CA LYS A 124 10.92 -6.43 2.78
C LYS A 124 12.24 -6.23 3.50
N VAL A 125 12.59 -7.19 4.36
CA VAL A 125 13.91 -7.33 4.97
C VAL A 125 14.65 -8.53 4.39
N ASP A 126 15.98 -8.46 4.33
CA ASP A 126 16.83 -9.57 3.88
C ASP A 126 17.59 -10.17 5.08
N ALA A 127 17.03 -11.21 5.67
CA ALA A 127 17.58 -11.85 6.88
C ALA A 127 18.66 -12.91 6.59
N GLY A 128 18.87 -13.28 5.31
CA GLY A 128 19.77 -14.37 4.90
C GLY A 128 19.31 -15.77 5.32
N LYS A 129 18.15 -15.89 5.98
CA LYS A 129 17.52 -17.15 6.43
C LYS A 129 16.01 -16.96 6.55
N SER A 130 15.28 -18.07 6.67
CA SER A 130 13.85 -18.04 6.95
C SER A 130 13.55 -17.37 8.29
N LEU A 131 12.59 -16.46 8.30
CA LEU A 131 12.09 -15.81 9.51
C LEU A 131 10.84 -16.53 10.05
N PRO A 132 10.62 -16.54 11.37
CA PRO A 132 9.31 -16.81 11.94
C PRO A 132 8.30 -15.79 11.39
N PHE A 133 7.08 -16.26 11.09
CA PHE A 133 6.02 -15.42 10.53
C PHE A 133 4.67 -15.80 11.17
N LEU A 134 3.73 -14.87 11.17
CA LEU A 134 2.37 -15.09 11.68
C LEU A 134 1.49 -15.74 10.62
N LYS A 135 0.66 -16.70 11.04
CA LYS A 135 -0.45 -17.15 10.19
C LYS A 135 -1.45 -15.99 10.07
N PHE A 136 -1.71 -15.57 8.84
CA PHE A 136 -2.73 -14.56 8.59
C PHE A 136 -4.12 -15.21 8.66
N GLY A 137 -4.95 -14.73 9.58
CA GLY A 137 -6.27 -15.27 9.89
C GLY A 137 -7.37 -14.74 8.98
N ARG A 138 -8.60 -14.88 9.45
CA ARG A 138 -9.82 -14.31 8.87
C ARG A 138 -10.49 -13.40 9.89
N SER A 139 -11.32 -12.48 9.41
CA SER A 139 -12.07 -11.55 10.27
C SER A 139 -13.58 -11.55 10.08
N HIS A 140 -14.12 -12.34 9.13
CA HIS A 140 -15.56 -12.42 8.86
C HIS A 140 -16.40 -12.98 10.01
N ASP A 141 -15.79 -13.77 10.90
CA ASP A 141 -16.46 -14.51 11.97
C ASP A 141 -16.11 -14.01 13.38
N LEU A 142 -15.48 -12.83 13.49
CA LEU A 142 -15.12 -12.24 14.78
C LEU A 142 -16.35 -12.00 15.65
N MET A 143 -16.28 -12.41 16.91
CA MET A 143 -17.31 -12.18 17.92
C MET A 143 -16.88 -11.13 18.94
N LEU A 144 -17.84 -10.33 19.40
CA LEU A 144 -17.63 -9.44 20.55
C LEU A 144 -17.25 -10.26 21.78
N GLY A 145 -16.21 -9.82 22.49
CA GLY A 145 -15.68 -10.52 23.67
C GLY A 145 -14.58 -11.54 23.36
N GLU A 146 -14.25 -11.79 22.09
CA GLU A 146 -13.11 -12.65 21.76
C GLU A 146 -11.80 -12.10 22.32
N PRO A 147 -11.02 -12.91 23.05
CA PRO A 147 -9.74 -12.48 23.60
C PRO A 147 -8.72 -12.26 22.50
N VAL A 148 -8.03 -11.13 22.58
CA VAL A 148 -7.02 -10.70 21.61
C VAL A 148 -5.77 -10.18 22.31
N VAL A 149 -4.66 -10.26 21.59
CA VAL A 149 -3.36 -9.73 21.99
C VAL A 149 -2.87 -8.75 20.93
N VAL A 150 -2.30 -7.65 21.37
CA VAL A 150 -1.53 -6.73 20.53
C VAL A 150 -0.07 -6.85 20.93
N ILE A 151 0.79 -7.00 19.92
CA ILE A 151 2.24 -6.97 20.09
C ILE A 151 2.74 -5.80 19.24
N GLY A 152 3.50 -4.89 19.84
CA GLY A 152 4.03 -3.75 19.12
C GLY A 152 5.22 -3.12 19.82
N ASN A 153 5.62 -1.92 19.40
CA ASN A 153 6.78 -1.21 19.91
C ASN A 153 6.39 0.15 20.50
N PRO A 154 5.56 0.19 21.57
CA PRO A 154 5.13 1.45 22.14
C PRO A 154 6.33 2.26 22.66
N GLY A 155 6.44 3.52 22.22
CA GLY A 155 7.49 4.44 22.67
C GLY A 155 8.93 4.01 22.35
N GLY A 156 9.14 3.04 21.44
CA GLY A 156 10.48 2.58 21.07
C GLY A 156 11.13 1.59 22.05
N LEU A 157 10.38 1.02 22.99
CA LEU A 157 10.89 0.16 24.07
C LEU A 157 11.27 -1.28 23.64
N VAL A 158 11.27 -1.58 22.34
CA VAL A 158 11.61 -2.90 21.76
C VAL A 158 10.70 -4.00 22.31
N HIS A 159 9.51 -4.06 21.71
CA HIS A 159 8.45 -5.04 21.95
C HIS A 159 7.71 -4.89 23.29
N SER A 160 6.40 -4.66 23.23
CA SER A 160 5.48 -4.73 24.36
C SER A 160 4.22 -5.47 23.94
N VAL A 161 3.56 -6.05 24.93
CA VAL A 161 2.35 -6.87 24.72
C VAL A 161 1.23 -6.31 25.58
N SER A 162 0.05 -6.19 24.98
CA SER A 162 -1.20 -5.90 25.69
C SER A 162 -2.26 -6.93 25.32
N GLU A 163 -3.14 -7.23 26.29
CA GLU A 163 -4.30 -8.10 26.07
C GLU A 163 -5.59 -7.28 26.14
N GLY A 164 -6.64 -7.79 25.50
CA GLY A 164 -7.97 -7.22 25.56
C GLY A 164 -8.99 -8.12 24.88
N ILE A 165 -10.09 -7.53 24.43
CA ILE A 165 -11.13 -8.22 23.66
C ILE A 165 -11.47 -7.46 22.39
N VAL A 166 -12.05 -8.16 21.42
CA VAL A 166 -12.85 -7.53 20.37
C VAL A 166 -14.03 -6.80 21.03
N SER A 167 -14.00 -5.47 21.00
CA SER A 167 -14.97 -4.61 21.70
C SER A 167 -15.96 -3.92 20.76
N GLY A 168 -15.78 -4.07 19.45
CA GLY A 168 -16.68 -3.53 18.44
C GLY A 168 -16.30 -4.04 17.04
N LEU A 169 -17.29 -4.13 16.17
CA LEU A 169 -17.14 -4.50 14.77
C LEU A 169 -17.70 -3.38 13.89
N ASN A 170 -17.31 -3.37 12.62
CA ASN A 170 -17.81 -2.42 11.61
C ASN A 170 -17.71 -0.96 12.08
N ARG A 171 -16.58 -0.60 12.68
CA ARG A 171 -16.27 0.78 13.05
C ARG A 171 -15.63 1.51 11.88
N SER A 172 -15.67 2.83 11.94
CA SER A 172 -14.92 3.68 11.02
C SER A 172 -14.00 4.59 11.82
N THR A 173 -12.84 4.89 11.25
CA THR A 173 -11.86 5.82 11.82
C THR A 173 -11.21 6.62 10.71
N ALA A 174 -10.50 7.69 11.08
CA ALA A 174 -9.66 8.43 10.15
C ALA A 174 -8.25 8.55 10.73
N VAL A 175 -7.24 8.31 9.89
CA VAL A 175 -5.82 8.36 10.27
C VAL A 175 -5.00 8.84 9.09
N ALA A 176 -4.09 9.80 9.31
CA ALA A 176 -3.20 10.32 8.27
C ALA A 176 -3.90 10.73 6.95
N GLY A 177 -5.14 11.25 7.04
CA GLY A 177 -5.94 11.65 5.89
C GLY A 177 -6.70 10.51 5.18
N ALA A 178 -6.57 9.26 5.64
CA ALA A 178 -7.34 8.13 5.15
C ALA A 178 -8.59 7.90 6.01
N PHE A 179 -9.76 7.76 5.38
CA PHE A 179 -10.98 7.28 6.02
C PHE A 179 -11.05 5.76 5.88
N LEU A 180 -11.07 5.05 7.00
CA LEU A 180 -11.01 3.60 7.06
C LEU A 180 -12.33 3.05 7.64
N PRO A 181 -13.24 2.54 6.81
CA PRO A 181 -14.46 1.86 7.26
C PRO A 181 -14.22 0.37 7.55
N GLY A 182 -15.20 -0.29 8.18
CA GLY A 182 -15.16 -1.75 8.35
C GLY A 182 -14.11 -2.27 9.34
N MET A 183 -13.68 -1.41 10.26
CA MET A 183 -12.61 -1.67 11.23
C MET A 183 -13.11 -2.53 12.40
N VAL A 184 -12.20 -3.30 12.99
CA VAL A 184 -12.43 -3.95 14.29
C VAL A 184 -11.92 -3.06 15.42
N GLN A 185 -12.69 -2.97 16.49
CA GLN A 185 -12.31 -2.25 17.71
C GLN A 185 -11.82 -3.24 18.76
N THR A 186 -10.74 -2.90 19.46
CA THR A 186 -10.19 -3.68 20.58
C THR A 186 -10.04 -2.83 21.84
N SER A 187 -10.23 -3.47 23.00
CA SER A 187 -9.92 -2.89 24.30
C SER A 187 -8.47 -3.06 24.73
N ALA A 188 -7.66 -3.81 23.96
CA ALA A 188 -6.24 -3.98 24.25
C ALA A 188 -5.53 -2.62 24.21
N ALA A 189 -4.64 -2.37 25.18
CA ALA A 189 -3.97 -1.08 25.30
C ALA A 189 -3.09 -0.80 24.07
N VAL A 190 -3.28 0.35 23.43
CA VAL A 190 -2.51 0.81 22.25
C VAL A 190 -2.02 2.24 22.48
N SER A 191 -0.76 2.46 22.21
CA SER A 191 -0.08 3.76 22.22
C SER A 191 0.81 3.93 20.98
N GLY A 192 1.43 5.11 20.83
CA GLY A 192 2.32 5.40 19.69
C GLY A 192 3.44 4.38 19.58
N GLY A 193 3.61 3.80 18.38
CA GLY A 193 4.56 2.73 18.09
C GLY A 193 3.94 1.33 17.93
N ASN A 194 2.68 1.12 18.32
CA ASN A 194 1.95 -0.12 18.00
C ASN A 194 1.36 -0.13 16.58
N SER A 195 1.24 1.04 15.93
CA SER A 195 0.74 1.14 14.56
C SER A 195 1.57 0.27 13.61
N GLY A 196 0.87 -0.52 12.79
CA GLY A 196 1.40 -1.55 11.91
C GLY A 196 1.58 -2.92 12.58
N GLY A 197 1.40 -3.01 13.91
CA GLY A 197 1.50 -4.24 14.67
C GLY A 197 0.26 -5.14 14.50
N PRO A 198 0.39 -6.46 14.73
CA PRO A 198 -0.71 -7.40 14.58
C PRO A 198 -1.71 -7.34 15.75
N LEU A 199 -3.00 -7.44 15.42
CA LEU A 199 -4.04 -7.87 16.34
C LEU A 199 -4.19 -9.40 16.22
N ILE A 200 -3.94 -10.13 17.30
CA ILE A 200 -3.79 -11.59 17.31
C ILE A 200 -4.91 -12.23 18.13
N ASN A 201 -5.60 -13.22 17.58
CA ASN A 201 -6.62 -13.98 18.30
C ASN A 201 -6.00 -15.06 19.22
N ALA A 202 -6.81 -15.73 20.04
CA ALA A 202 -6.35 -16.81 20.93
C ALA A 202 -5.70 -18.00 20.19
N LEU A 203 -5.93 -18.15 18.88
CA LEU A 203 -5.33 -19.21 18.06
C LEU A 203 -3.91 -18.86 17.60
N GLY A 204 -3.44 -17.61 17.78
CA GLY A 204 -2.17 -17.12 17.27
C GLY A 204 -2.21 -16.68 15.81
N GLU A 205 -3.39 -16.36 15.32
CA GLU A 205 -3.61 -15.86 13.97
C GLU A 205 -3.77 -14.35 13.99
N GLN A 206 -3.16 -13.67 13.02
CA GLN A 206 -3.34 -12.24 12.85
C GLN A 206 -4.69 -11.97 12.20
N ILE A 207 -5.59 -11.34 12.95
CA ILE A 207 -6.96 -11.01 12.53
C ILE A 207 -7.14 -9.52 12.18
N GLY A 208 -6.08 -8.73 12.36
CA GLY A 208 -6.03 -7.35 11.90
C GLY A 208 -4.68 -6.67 12.09
N ILE A 209 -4.58 -5.41 11.68
CA ILE A 209 -3.39 -4.55 11.79
C ILE A 209 -3.78 -3.31 12.57
N ILE A 210 -3.17 -3.11 13.75
CA ILE A 210 -3.41 -1.94 14.59
C ILE A 210 -3.00 -0.69 13.81
N THR A 211 -3.90 0.28 13.68
CA THR A 211 -3.62 1.53 12.95
C THR A 211 -3.76 2.75 13.84
N SER A 212 -4.92 2.94 14.44
CA SER A 212 -5.29 4.18 15.11
C SER A 212 -5.92 3.92 16.48
N LYS A 213 -5.96 4.99 17.27
CA LYS A 213 -6.70 5.03 18.53
C LYS A 213 -7.57 6.28 18.56
N LYS A 214 -8.71 6.19 19.22
CA LYS A 214 -9.52 7.38 19.52
C LYS A 214 -8.79 8.20 20.59
N LEU A 215 -8.49 9.47 20.32
CA LEU A 215 -7.67 10.31 21.22
C LEU A 215 -8.44 10.77 22.47
N ASP A 216 -9.75 10.95 22.34
CA ASP A 216 -10.69 11.38 23.38
C ASP A 216 -11.37 10.20 24.11
N GLY A 217 -10.88 8.98 23.92
CA GLY A 217 -11.42 7.78 24.55
C GLY A 217 -10.33 6.84 25.07
N GLU A 218 -10.62 6.14 26.16
CA GLU A 218 -9.74 5.10 26.70
C GLU A 218 -10.12 3.73 26.16
N ASN A 219 -9.14 2.92 25.79
CA ASN A 219 -9.33 1.54 25.30
C ASN A 219 -10.28 1.44 24.09
N ILE A 220 -10.28 2.46 23.24
CA ILE A 220 -10.99 2.49 21.95
C ILE A 220 -9.91 2.55 20.86
N ASN A 221 -9.48 1.38 20.42
CA ASN A 221 -8.40 1.21 19.45
C ASN A 221 -8.91 0.46 18.24
N PHE A 222 -8.40 0.78 17.05
CA PHE A 222 -8.90 0.24 15.78
C PHE A 222 -7.82 -0.53 15.03
N ALA A 223 -8.24 -1.62 14.40
CA ALA A 223 -7.41 -2.41 13.51
C ALA A 223 -8.06 -2.59 12.14
N ILE A 224 -7.25 -2.52 11.08
CA ILE A 224 -7.66 -2.89 9.72
C ILE A 224 -7.92 -4.40 9.75
N THR A 225 -9.09 -4.83 9.33
CA THR A 225 -9.50 -6.23 9.41
C THR A 225 -8.70 -7.12 8.46
N ALA A 226 -8.39 -8.35 8.87
CA ALA A 226 -7.61 -9.28 8.04
C ALA A 226 -8.27 -9.51 6.67
N ASP A 227 -9.59 -9.64 6.60
CA ASP A 227 -10.27 -9.86 5.31
C ASP A 227 -10.16 -8.63 4.40
N ARG A 228 -10.24 -7.41 4.94
CA ARG A 228 -9.97 -6.19 4.17
C ARG A 228 -8.55 -6.20 3.60
N VAL A 229 -7.55 -6.54 4.41
CA VAL A 229 -6.15 -6.65 3.96
C VAL A 229 -6.03 -7.67 2.82
N ARG A 230 -6.70 -8.83 2.93
CA ARG A 230 -6.67 -9.87 1.89
C ARG A 230 -7.30 -9.40 0.59
N GLU A 231 -8.46 -8.74 0.66
CA GLU A 231 -9.18 -8.23 -0.50
C GLU A 231 -8.35 -7.21 -1.29
N ILE A 232 -7.66 -6.30 -0.58
CA ILE A 232 -6.87 -5.23 -1.22
C ILE A 232 -5.42 -5.62 -1.51
N PHE A 233 -4.95 -6.78 -1.02
CA PHE A 233 -3.57 -7.23 -1.22
C PHE A 233 -3.16 -7.31 -2.71
N PRO A 234 -4.00 -7.79 -3.64
CA PRO A 234 -3.67 -7.80 -5.08
C PRO A 234 -3.44 -6.39 -5.60
N THR A 235 -4.27 -5.43 -5.20
CA THR A 235 -4.18 -4.01 -5.59
C THR A 235 -3.00 -3.31 -4.93
N LEU A 236 -2.74 -3.56 -3.63
CA LEU A 236 -1.57 -3.06 -2.93
C LEU A 236 -0.30 -3.46 -3.67
N LEU A 237 -0.18 -4.74 -4.01
CA LEU A 237 1.00 -5.22 -4.71
C LEU A 237 1.03 -4.76 -6.17
N SER A 238 -0.10 -4.88 -6.88
CA SER A 238 -0.23 -4.64 -8.33
C SER A 238 0.94 -5.23 -9.10
N ALA A 239 1.23 -6.52 -8.90
CA ALA A 239 2.49 -7.14 -9.33
C ALA A 239 2.75 -6.97 -10.84
N GLU A 240 1.74 -7.20 -11.68
CA GLU A 240 1.83 -7.05 -13.14
C GLU A 240 2.25 -5.62 -13.53
N LEU A 241 1.55 -4.59 -13.03
CA LEU A 241 1.92 -3.18 -13.26
C LEU A 241 3.29 -2.81 -12.64
N ARG A 242 3.58 -3.31 -11.44
CA ARG A 242 4.79 -2.95 -10.69
C ARG A 242 6.05 -3.47 -11.38
N TYR A 243 5.98 -4.69 -11.89
CA TYR A 243 7.13 -5.37 -12.49
C TYR A 243 7.06 -5.46 -14.02
N GLY A 244 6.00 -4.96 -14.64
CA GLY A 244 5.88 -4.78 -16.08
C GLY A 244 5.60 -6.06 -16.87
N PHE A 245 5.06 -7.10 -16.24
CA PHE A 245 4.70 -8.35 -16.91
C PHE A 245 3.19 -8.54 -16.93
N GLU A 246 2.72 -9.41 -17.82
CA GLU A 246 1.33 -9.87 -17.89
C GLU A 246 1.25 -11.35 -17.46
N LEU A 247 0.27 -11.68 -16.63
CA LEU A 247 -0.10 -13.08 -16.34
C LEU A 247 -1.58 -13.31 -16.65
N GLY A 248 -2.45 -12.36 -16.26
CA GLY A 248 -3.90 -12.43 -16.51
C GLY A 248 -4.62 -13.48 -15.66
N LEU A 249 -4.13 -13.72 -14.44
CA LEU A 249 -4.66 -14.71 -13.51
C LEU A 249 -5.11 -14.05 -12.20
N GLN A 250 -6.36 -14.29 -11.80
CA GLN A 250 -6.90 -13.82 -10.51
C GLN A 250 -7.25 -15.00 -9.61
N VAL A 251 -6.91 -14.88 -8.32
CA VAL A 251 -7.16 -15.92 -7.32
C VAL A 251 -8.14 -15.44 -6.25
N GLU A 252 -8.89 -16.38 -5.68
CA GLU A 252 -9.85 -16.12 -4.61
C GLU A 252 -9.15 -15.77 -3.29
N MET A 253 -9.11 -14.48 -2.95
CA MET A 253 -8.30 -13.97 -1.83
C MET A 253 -8.78 -14.40 -0.44
N LEU A 254 -10.08 -14.67 -0.29
CA LEU A 254 -10.67 -15.06 0.99
C LEU A 254 -10.57 -16.57 1.23
N MET A 255 -10.30 -17.39 0.22
CA MET A 255 -10.20 -18.83 0.41
C MET A 255 -8.96 -19.23 1.23
N PRO A 256 -9.02 -20.32 2.01
CA PRO A 256 -7.88 -20.87 2.75
C PRO A 256 -6.88 -21.62 1.85
N SER A 257 -7.08 -21.56 0.53
CA SER A 257 -6.29 -22.20 -0.52
C SER A 257 -6.25 -21.28 -1.73
N VAL A 258 -5.30 -21.46 -2.64
CA VAL A 258 -5.17 -20.60 -3.82
C VAL A 258 -6.02 -21.15 -4.96
N VAL A 259 -7.27 -20.68 -5.05
CA VAL A 259 -8.19 -21.11 -6.11
C VAL A 259 -8.22 -20.05 -7.19
N VAL A 260 -8.13 -20.45 -8.46
CA VAL A 260 -8.30 -19.55 -9.60
C VAL A 260 -9.75 -19.09 -9.67
N GLY A 261 -9.98 -17.79 -9.54
CA GLY A 261 -11.30 -17.16 -9.64
C GLY A 261 -11.61 -16.64 -11.04
N ALA A 262 -10.59 -16.13 -11.75
CA ALA A 262 -10.74 -15.65 -13.12
C ALA A 262 -9.44 -15.82 -13.91
N VAL A 263 -9.60 -16.00 -15.22
CA VAL A 263 -8.51 -16.02 -16.21
C VAL A 263 -8.91 -15.05 -17.32
N THR A 264 -8.04 -14.10 -17.64
CA THR A 264 -8.27 -13.13 -18.72
C THR A 264 -8.10 -13.83 -20.07
N GLU A 265 -9.09 -13.74 -20.96
CA GLU A 265 -9.03 -14.32 -22.30
C GLU A 265 -7.83 -13.77 -23.09
N GLY A 266 -7.06 -14.65 -23.74
CA GLY A 266 -5.88 -14.28 -24.52
C GLY A 266 -4.62 -13.98 -23.70
N SER A 267 -4.72 -13.95 -22.37
CA SER A 267 -3.57 -13.75 -21.47
C SER A 267 -2.60 -14.94 -21.49
N PRO A 268 -1.38 -14.79 -20.93
CA PRO A 268 -0.46 -15.90 -20.74
C PRO A 268 -1.04 -17.09 -19.96
N ALA A 269 -1.82 -16.83 -18.89
CA ALA A 269 -2.48 -17.88 -18.12
C ALA A 269 -3.50 -18.68 -18.95
N ASP A 270 -4.30 -18.00 -19.78
CA ASP A 270 -5.27 -18.63 -20.68
C ASP A 270 -4.57 -19.49 -21.74
N LYS A 271 -3.52 -18.94 -22.38
CA LYS A 271 -2.70 -19.64 -23.37
C LYS A 271 -2.01 -20.89 -22.79
N ALA A 272 -1.64 -20.85 -21.51
CA ALA A 272 -1.08 -21.99 -20.78
C ALA A 272 -2.14 -23.03 -20.37
N GLY A 273 -3.42 -22.73 -20.57
CA GLY A 273 -4.54 -23.65 -20.32
C GLY A 273 -4.95 -23.71 -18.85
N ILE A 274 -4.72 -22.66 -18.07
CA ILE A 274 -5.23 -22.51 -16.71
C ILE A 274 -6.74 -22.25 -16.78
N GLU A 275 -7.50 -22.89 -15.88
CA GLU A 275 -8.95 -22.80 -15.84
C GLU A 275 -9.44 -22.26 -14.50
N ILE A 276 -10.61 -21.61 -14.51
CA ILE A 276 -11.32 -21.23 -13.29
C ILE A 276 -11.60 -22.47 -12.45
N GLY A 277 -11.32 -22.38 -11.15
CA GLY A 277 -11.47 -23.49 -10.20
C GLY A 277 -10.22 -24.36 -10.05
N ASP A 278 -9.15 -24.13 -10.82
CA ASP A 278 -7.86 -24.75 -10.55
C ASP A 278 -7.36 -24.36 -9.15
N LEU A 279 -6.88 -25.36 -8.40
CA LEU A 279 -6.25 -25.14 -7.10
C LEU A 279 -4.73 -25.10 -7.28
N ILE A 280 -4.12 -23.93 -7.12
CA ILE A 280 -2.67 -23.75 -7.16
C ILE A 280 -2.08 -24.18 -5.81
N GLU A 281 -1.20 -25.19 -5.84
CA GLU A 281 -0.54 -25.71 -4.65
C GLU A 281 0.89 -25.19 -4.49
N ALA A 282 1.57 -24.89 -5.60
CA ALA A 282 2.92 -24.36 -5.58
C ALA A 282 3.22 -23.44 -6.78
N VAL A 283 4.11 -22.49 -6.55
CA VAL A 283 4.69 -21.59 -7.56
C VAL A 283 6.21 -21.75 -7.50
N ASP A 284 6.85 -22.13 -8.61
CA ASP A 284 8.28 -22.44 -8.71
C ASP A 284 8.76 -23.42 -7.63
N GLY A 285 7.98 -24.48 -7.41
CA GLY A 285 8.24 -25.49 -6.39
C GLY A 285 8.06 -25.01 -4.95
N ARG A 286 7.68 -23.75 -4.71
CA ARG A 286 7.36 -23.21 -3.38
C ARG A 286 5.87 -23.35 -3.12
N GLY A 287 5.51 -24.11 -2.08
CA GLY A 287 4.12 -24.28 -1.68
C GLY A 287 3.46 -22.95 -1.31
N VAL A 288 2.26 -22.71 -1.83
CA VAL A 288 1.43 -21.54 -1.54
C VAL A 288 0.20 -21.96 -0.72
N ARG A 289 -0.14 -21.17 0.29
CA ARG A 289 -1.23 -21.53 1.23
C ARG A 289 -2.47 -20.69 1.04
N ASN A 290 -2.34 -19.50 0.45
CA ASN A 290 -3.42 -18.55 0.28
C ASN A 290 -3.06 -17.49 -0.78
N GLY A 291 -4.04 -16.69 -1.19
CA GLY A 291 -3.84 -15.68 -2.23
C GLY A 291 -2.70 -14.69 -1.93
N MET A 292 -2.41 -14.36 -0.66
CA MET A 292 -1.28 -13.48 -0.35
C MET A 292 0.06 -14.15 -0.67
N ASP A 293 0.22 -15.44 -0.36
CA ASP A 293 1.43 -16.19 -0.75
C ASP A 293 1.59 -16.23 -2.27
N PHE A 294 0.49 -16.43 -3.01
CA PHE A 294 0.49 -16.40 -4.49
C PHE A 294 0.97 -15.04 -5.00
N HIS A 295 0.39 -13.93 -4.54
CA HIS A 295 0.83 -12.60 -4.95
C HIS A 295 2.28 -12.31 -4.55
N LEU A 296 2.72 -12.74 -3.37
CA LEU A 296 4.12 -12.61 -2.96
C LEU A 296 5.08 -13.39 -3.86
N ALA A 297 4.66 -14.50 -4.46
CA ALA A 297 5.47 -15.27 -5.40
C ALA A 297 5.71 -14.55 -6.74
N LEU A 298 4.86 -13.55 -7.06
CA LEU A 298 4.97 -12.69 -8.24
C LEU A 298 5.89 -11.48 -8.03
N VAL A 299 6.38 -11.26 -6.80
CA VAL A 299 7.26 -10.13 -6.49
C VAL A 299 8.59 -10.26 -7.23
N GLY A 300 8.91 -9.26 -8.06
CA GLY A 300 10.20 -9.14 -8.72
C GLY A 300 10.37 -9.99 -9.97
N ARG A 301 9.27 -10.54 -10.51
CA ARG A 301 9.27 -11.24 -11.81
C ARG A 301 9.42 -10.28 -12.97
N ALA A 302 9.93 -10.77 -14.09
CA ALA A 302 10.09 -9.98 -15.30
C ALA A 302 9.33 -10.61 -16.48
N PRO A 303 8.99 -9.81 -17.50
CA PRO A 303 8.50 -10.32 -18.78
C PRO A 303 9.42 -11.41 -19.36
N GLY A 304 8.82 -12.42 -19.97
CA GLY A 304 9.51 -13.58 -20.55
C GLY A 304 10.04 -14.60 -19.53
N GLU A 305 9.94 -14.34 -18.22
CA GLU A 305 10.23 -15.36 -17.22
C GLU A 305 9.18 -16.47 -17.26
N ARG A 306 9.61 -17.69 -16.91
CA ARG A 306 8.73 -18.84 -16.75
C ARG A 306 8.27 -18.93 -15.30
N LEU A 307 6.97 -19.16 -15.13
CA LEU A 307 6.31 -19.39 -13.86
C LEU A 307 5.79 -20.83 -13.84
N ASP A 308 6.38 -21.68 -13.01
CA ASP A 308 5.97 -23.07 -12.87
C ASP A 308 4.85 -23.18 -11.82
N LEU A 309 3.65 -23.55 -12.25
CA LEU A 309 2.50 -23.75 -11.40
C LEU A 309 2.22 -25.24 -11.23
N ARG A 310 2.29 -25.73 -9.99
CA ARG A 310 1.69 -27.02 -9.66
C ARG A 310 0.25 -26.80 -9.23
N ILE A 311 -0.67 -27.38 -9.97
CA ILE A 311 -2.10 -27.24 -9.75
C ILE A 311 -2.76 -28.59 -9.54
N GLN A 312 -3.90 -28.55 -8.86
CA GLN A 312 -4.85 -29.65 -8.74
C GLN A 312 -6.11 -29.27 -9.52
N ARG A 313 -6.39 -30.00 -10.60
CA ARG A 313 -7.63 -29.86 -11.40
C ARG A 313 -8.49 -31.09 -11.18
N LYS A 314 -9.60 -30.94 -10.45
CA LYS A 314 -10.42 -32.07 -9.98
C LYS A 314 -9.57 -33.02 -9.13
N GLU A 315 -9.33 -34.25 -9.59
CA GLU A 315 -8.53 -35.26 -8.90
C GLU A 315 -7.13 -35.45 -9.53
N GLU A 316 -6.77 -34.65 -10.54
CA GLU A 316 -5.49 -34.75 -11.24
C GLU A 316 -4.53 -33.61 -10.86
N GLU A 317 -3.30 -33.97 -10.50
CA GLU A 317 -2.18 -33.03 -10.34
C GLU A 317 -1.57 -32.71 -11.70
N LYS A 318 -1.36 -31.42 -11.99
CA LYS A 318 -0.73 -30.95 -13.23
C LYS A 318 0.37 -29.94 -12.90
N ASN A 319 1.44 -29.97 -13.70
CA ASN A 319 2.43 -28.90 -13.73
C ASN A 319 2.22 -28.11 -15.03
N ILE A 320 1.91 -26.83 -14.88
CA ILE A 320 1.71 -25.89 -15.99
C ILE A 320 2.82 -24.85 -15.92
N GLU A 321 3.60 -24.74 -16.99
CA GLU A 321 4.57 -23.67 -17.18
C GLU A 321 3.86 -22.52 -17.89
N VAL A 322 3.95 -21.31 -17.34
CA VAL A 322 3.43 -20.09 -17.95
C VAL A 322 4.60 -19.17 -18.26
N GLU A 323 4.76 -18.75 -19.50
CA GLU A 323 5.70 -17.69 -19.86
C GLU A 323 5.02 -16.33 -19.64
N LEU A 324 5.56 -15.51 -18.74
CA LEU A 324 4.99 -14.21 -18.42
C LEU A 324 5.07 -13.29 -19.64
N GLY A 325 3.96 -12.65 -19.99
CA GLY A 325 3.88 -11.72 -21.10
C GLY A 325 4.58 -10.40 -20.77
N GLU A 326 4.88 -9.61 -21.81
CA GLU A 326 5.23 -8.21 -21.64
C GLU A 326 3.96 -7.40 -21.47
N LEU A 327 3.91 -6.56 -20.43
CA LEU A 327 2.77 -5.67 -20.23
C LEU A 327 2.77 -4.62 -21.35
N GLU A 328 1.74 -4.61 -22.19
CA GLU A 328 1.59 -3.58 -23.22
C GLU A 328 1.40 -2.21 -22.56
N LEU A 329 2.36 -1.31 -22.75
CA LEU A 329 2.32 0.05 -22.23
C LEU A 329 1.93 1.04 -23.32
N LEU A 330 1.29 2.12 -22.90
CA LEU A 330 1.06 3.26 -23.77
C LEU A 330 2.42 3.81 -24.23
N GLU A 331 2.60 3.94 -25.54
CA GLU A 331 3.82 4.52 -26.11
C GLU A 331 3.80 6.06 -25.98
N PRO A 332 4.92 6.69 -25.60
CA PRO A 332 4.97 8.12 -25.45
C PRO A 332 5.01 8.79 -26.83
N VAL A 333 4.41 9.98 -26.93
CA VAL A 333 4.51 10.80 -28.14
C VAL A 333 5.76 11.67 -28.13
N ALA A 334 6.23 12.04 -29.32
CA ALA A 334 7.36 12.96 -29.46
C ALA A 334 7.03 14.35 -28.88
N GLU A 335 7.97 14.92 -28.14
CA GLU A 335 7.88 16.28 -27.56
C GLU A 335 8.08 17.38 -28.61
N GLU A 336 8.62 17.05 -29.77
CA GLU A 336 8.88 18.03 -30.84
C GLU A 336 7.58 18.73 -31.28
N GLY A 337 7.60 20.06 -31.18
CA GLY A 337 6.46 20.90 -31.55
C GLY A 337 5.38 21.05 -30.48
N MET A 338 5.50 20.41 -29.32
CA MET A 338 4.55 20.59 -28.21
C MET A 338 4.76 21.94 -27.51
N LYS A 339 3.68 22.53 -27.00
CA LYS A 339 3.70 23.77 -26.20
C LYS A 339 3.38 23.45 -24.74
N SER A 340 3.89 24.26 -23.80
CA SER A 340 3.60 24.12 -22.37
C SER A 340 2.13 24.40 -22.04
N GLY A 341 1.58 23.67 -21.07
CA GLY A 341 0.20 23.81 -20.60
C GLY A 341 -0.79 22.85 -21.27
N LEU A 342 -2.04 22.81 -20.80
CA LEU A 342 -3.14 22.01 -21.34
C LEU A 342 -4.15 22.91 -22.07
N LYS A 343 -4.81 22.39 -23.10
CA LYS A 343 -6.03 23.03 -23.62
C LYS A 343 -7.14 22.80 -22.62
N PHE A 344 -8.01 23.78 -22.44
CA PHE A 344 -9.22 23.61 -21.64
C PHE A 344 -10.47 24.13 -22.36
N ALA A 345 -11.60 23.57 -21.98
CA ALA A 345 -12.93 24.01 -22.37
C ALA A 345 -13.80 24.10 -21.11
N GLY A 346 -14.48 25.24 -20.94
CA GLY A 346 -15.39 25.51 -19.83
C GLY A 346 -16.86 25.41 -20.28
N PHE A 347 -17.70 24.86 -19.41
CA PHE A 347 -19.09 24.54 -19.70
C PHE A 347 -19.99 24.98 -18.53
N GLU A 348 -21.13 25.60 -18.83
CA GLU A 348 -22.15 25.86 -17.82
C GLU A 348 -23.17 24.72 -17.77
N GLY A 349 -23.52 24.27 -16.57
CA GLY A 349 -24.53 23.23 -16.39
C GLY A 349 -24.53 22.66 -14.98
N SER A 350 -25.66 22.05 -14.60
CA SER A 350 -25.84 21.43 -13.28
C SER A 350 -25.88 19.93 -13.45
N TRP A 351 -24.94 19.23 -12.83
CA TRP A 351 -24.81 17.78 -12.92
C TRP A 351 -24.61 17.15 -11.54
N ASP A 352 -24.98 15.87 -11.42
CA ASP A 352 -24.72 15.05 -10.23
C ASP A 352 -23.53 14.09 -10.42
N ALA A 353 -22.99 14.06 -11.64
CA ALA A 353 -21.84 13.28 -12.11
C ALA A 353 -21.29 13.93 -13.40
N LEU A 354 -20.05 13.60 -13.77
CA LEU A 354 -19.39 14.16 -14.96
C LEU A 354 -20.28 13.97 -16.21
N PRO A 355 -20.61 15.06 -16.94
CA PRO A 355 -21.36 14.95 -18.17
C PRO A 355 -20.51 14.35 -19.28
N ASN A 356 -21.18 13.96 -20.38
CA ASN A 356 -20.47 13.73 -21.64
C ASN A 356 -20.10 15.08 -22.26
N PHE A 357 -18.89 15.58 -21.99
CA PHE A 357 -18.42 16.88 -22.49
C PHE A 357 -18.39 16.97 -24.02
N ASP A 358 -18.22 15.85 -24.71
CA ASP A 358 -18.25 15.79 -26.19
C ASP A 358 -19.65 16.12 -26.77
N GLU A 359 -20.70 16.03 -25.95
CA GLU A 359 -22.08 16.38 -26.31
C GLU A 359 -22.47 17.82 -25.93
N LEU A 360 -21.57 18.55 -25.28
CA LEU A 360 -21.80 19.91 -24.80
C LEU A 360 -21.13 20.95 -25.71
N VAL A 361 -21.63 22.19 -25.66
CA VAL A 361 -21.02 23.33 -26.34
C VAL A 361 -20.25 24.15 -25.29
N PRO A 362 -18.93 24.33 -25.42
CA PRO A 362 -18.17 25.11 -24.47
C PRO A 362 -18.54 26.60 -24.57
N VAL A 363 -18.60 27.26 -23.41
CA VAL A 363 -18.83 28.71 -23.31
C VAL A 363 -17.52 29.50 -23.40
N VAL A 364 -16.40 28.85 -23.05
CA VAL A 364 -15.04 29.37 -23.13
C VAL A 364 -14.07 28.25 -23.44
N ASP A 365 -12.97 28.56 -24.13
CA ASP A 365 -11.84 27.66 -24.33
C ASP A 365 -10.52 28.44 -24.26
N GLY A 366 -9.43 27.73 -23.99
CA GLY A 366 -8.12 28.34 -23.90
C GLY A 366 -7.01 27.37 -23.56
N VAL A 367 -5.95 27.91 -22.95
CA VAL A 367 -4.79 27.14 -22.48
C VAL A 367 -4.46 27.56 -21.05
N VAL A 368 -4.23 26.58 -20.18
CA VAL A 368 -3.78 26.77 -18.80
C VAL A 368 -2.42 26.13 -18.56
N THR A 369 -1.66 26.63 -17.57
CA THR A 369 -0.36 26.03 -17.20
C THR A 369 -0.54 24.75 -16.40
N ILE A 370 -1.59 24.66 -15.59
CA ILE A 370 -1.95 23.51 -14.76
C ILE A 370 -3.48 23.31 -14.79
N PRO A 371 -3.99 22.08 -14.67
CA PRO A 371 -5.41 21.82 -14.53
C PRO A 371 -5.88 22.14 -13.10
N THR A 372 -6.65 23.23 -12.95
CA THR A 372 -7.25 23.67 -11.68
C THR A 372 -8.64 24.28 -11.92
N GLU A 373 -9.42 24.40 -10.86
CA GLU A 373 -10.72 25.07 -10.83
C GLU A 373 -10.65 26.53 -11.32
N ASP A 374 -9.51 27.21 -11.11
CA ASP A 374 -9.29 28.60 -11.56
C ASP A 374 -9.37 28.80 -13.09
N ALA A 375 -9.32 27.71 -13.88
CA ALA A 375 -9.39 27.80 -15.34
C ALA A 375 -10.72 28.38 -15.83
N PHE A 376 -11.82 28.07 -15.13
CA PHE A 376 -13.15 28.57 -15.46
C PHE A 376 -14.11 28.36 -14.30
N SER A 377 -14.92 29.38 -14.00
CA SER A 377 -16.10 29.27 -13.16
C SER A 377 -17.26 30.05 -13.77
N SER A 378 -18.49 29.67 -13.43
CA SER A 378 -19.68 30.43 -13.82
C SER A 378 -19.75 31.77 -13.07
N GLU A 379 -20.69 32.64 -13.43
CA GLU A 379 -20.91 33.91 -12.71
C GLU A 379 -21.19 33.71 -11.20
N THR A 380 -21.74 32.56 -10.81
CA THR A 380 -22.06 32.23 -9.43
C THR A 380 -20.97 31.43 -8.72
N GLY A 381 -19.94 30.97 -9.44
CA GLY A 381 -18.98 29.98 -8.92
C GLY A 381 -19.60 28.59 -8.73
N GLU A 382 -20.74 28.31 -9.37
CA GLU A 382 -21.50 27.07 -9.19
C GLU A 382 -22.03 26.57 -10.53
N ASN A 383 -22.32 25.28 -10.66
CA ASN A 383 -22.91 24.67 -11.86
C ASN A 383 -22.06 24.92 -13.11
N TYR A 384 -20.81 24.48 -13.06
CA TYR A 384 -19.90 24.51 -14.19
C TYR A 384 -19.07 23.23 -14.31
N GLY A 385 -18.45 23.05 -15.46
CA GLY A 385 -17.54 21.94 -15.72
C GLY A 385 -16.38 22.37 -16.58
N ILE A 386 -15.27 21.65 -16.45
CA ILE A 386 -14.03 21.90 -17.17
C ILE A 386 -13.49 20.59 -17.73
N GLN A 387 -13.15 20.61 -19.02
CA GLN A 387 -12.40 19.55 -19.67
C GLN A 387 -11.00 20.08 -19.99
N PHE A 388 -9.96 19.39 -19.50
CA PHE A 388 -8.57 19.64 -19.87
C PHE A 388 -8.07 18.52 -20.76
N GLU A 389 -7.37 18.89 -21.84
CA GLU A 389 -6.80 17.95 -22.79
C GLU A 389 -5.36 18.33 -23.16
N GLY A 390 -4.50 17.32 -23.20
CA GLY A 390 -3.12 17.49 -23.64
C GLY A 390 -2.28 16.28 -23.31
N PHE A 391 -1.11 16.52 -22.74
CA PHE A 391 -0.12 15.52 -22.43
C PHE A 391 0.52 15.79 -21.08
N VAL A 392 0.83 14.72 -20.35
CA VAL A 392 1.65 14.74 -19.15
C VAL A 392 3.01 14.13 -19.45
N LYS A 393 4.09 14.80 -19.03
CA LYS A 393 5.47 14.36 -19.22
C LYS A 393 5.91 13.51 -18.05
N ILE A 394 6.16 12.24 -18.34
CA ILE A 394 6.68 11.25 -17.39
C ILE A 394 8.20 11.27 -17.45
N PRO A 395 8.91 11.55 -16.34
CA PRO A 395 10.36 11.72 -16.33
C PRO A 395 11.13 10.40 -16.42
N GLU A 396 10.62 9.32 -15.83
CA GLU A 396 11.27 8.02 -15.77
C GLU A 396 10.22 6.93 -15.97
N GLU A 397 10.59 5.81 -16.60
CA GLU A 397 9.67 4.69 -16.70
C GLU A 397 9.40 4.09 -15.31
N GLY A 398 8.14 3.79 -15.03
CA GLY A 398 7.80 2.94 -13.89
C GLY A 398 6.34 3.04 -13.48
N LEU A 399 6.06 2.58 -12.26
CA LEU A 399 4.73 2.60 -11.67
C LEU A 399 4.48 3.95 -10.99
N TYR A 400 3.46 4.65 -11.44
CA TYR A 400 3.01 5.92 -10.87
C TYR A 400 1.67 5.73 -10.15
N THR A 401 1.49 6.45 -9.05
CA THR A 401 0.16 6.69 -8.48
C THR A 401 -0.24 8.12 -8.82
N PHE A 402 -1.32 8.30 -9.57
CA PHE A 402 -1.94 9.62 -9.76
C PHE A 402 -3.04 9.82 -8.73
N TYR A 403 -3.25 11.08 -8.34
CA TYR A 403 -4.25 11.50 -7.38
C TYR A 403 -5.03 12.68 -7.94
N THR A 404 -6.35 12.65 -7.77
CA THR A 404 -7.21 13.83 -7.91
C THR A 404 -7.75 14.19 -6.54
N SER A 405 -7.68 15.47 -6.15
CA SER A 405 -8.40 15.99 -5.00
C SER A 405 -9.40 17.02 -5.49
N SER A 406 -10.69 16.70 -5.41
CA SER A 406 -11.75 17.61 -5.88
C SER A 406 -12.91 17.73 -4.91
N ASP A 407 -13.51 18.93 -4.88
CA ASP A 407 -14.89 19.13 -4.45
C ASP A 407 -15.79 18.80 -5.64
N ASP A 408 -16.83 18.00 -5.44
CA ASP A 408 -17.56 17.30 -6.51
C ASP A 408 -16.65 16.54 -7.52
N GLY A 409 -17.19 16.19 -8.69
CA GLY A 409 -16.64 15.09 -9.49
C GLY A 409 -15.40 15.46 -10.31
N SER A 410 -14.38 14.60 -10.26
CA SER A 410 -13.25 14.64 -11.21
C SER A 410 -12.86 13.26 -11.75
N ARG A 411 -12.22 13.27 -12.93
CA ARG A 411 -11.66 12.06 -13.56
C ARG A 411 -10.36 12.39 -14.26
N LEU A 412 -9.33 11.57 -14.04
CA LEU A 412 -8.06 11.64 -14.75
C LEU A 412 -7.88 10.37 -15.58
N SER A 413 -7.66 10.55 -16.88
CA SER A 413 -7.39 9.47 -17.81
C SER A 413 -6.03 9.68 -18.47
N ILE A 414 -5.28 8.59 -18.68
CA ILE A 414 -4.03 8.60 -19.45
C ILE A 414 -4.22 7.65 -20.64
N GLY A 415 -4.04 8.17 -21.85
CA GLY A 415 -4.53 7.49 -23.05
C GLY A 415 -6.05 7.27 -22.97
N ASN A 416 -6.49 6.02 -23.10
CA ASN A 416 -7.90 5.64 -22.99
C ASN A 416 -8.28 5.11 -21.60
N ASP A 417 -7.30 4.95 -20.71
CA ASP A 417 -7.51 4.32 -19.42
C ASP A 417 -7.85 5.35 -18.35
N VAL A 418 -8.97 5.13 -17.65
CA VAL A 418 -9.33 5.92 -16.48
C VAL A 418 -8.42 5.50 -15.33
N VAL A 419 -7.45 6.34 -15.01
CA VAL A 419 -6.49 6.09 -13.93
C VAL A 419 -7.11 6.50 -12.59
N VAL A 420 -7.73 7.67 -12.51
CA VAL A 420 -8.40 8.13 -11.28
C VAL A 420 -9.86 8.45 -11.59
N ASN A 421 -10.76 7.84 -10.82
CA ASN A 421 -12.18 8.16 -10.84
C ASN A 421 -12.60 8.70 -9.47
N ASN A 422 -12.88 10.00 -9.42
CA ASN A 422 -13.39 10.73 -8.26
C ASN A 422 -14.70 11.42 -8.62
N ASP A 423 -15.55 10.75 -9.39
CA ASP A 423 -16.80 11.30 -9.91
C ASP A 423 -17.95 11.25 -8.87
N GLY A 424 -18.96 12.08 -9.08
CA GLY A 424 -20.14 12.22 -8.22
C GLY A 424 -20.07 13.40 -7.24
N LEU A 425 -21.16 13.65 -6.53
CA LEU A 425 -21.25 14.74 -5.55
C LEU A 425 -20.58 14.37 -4.23
N HIS A 426 -19.70 15.25 -3.75
CA HIS A 426 -19.01 15.07 -2.48
C HIS A 426 -18.24 16.33 -2.08
N ALA A 427 -18.06 16.55 -0.78
CA ALA A 427 -17.06 17.49 -0.28
C ALA A 427 -15.65 17.13 -0.82
N VAL A 428 -14.69 18.06 -0.74
CA VAL A 428 -13.28 17.81 -1.08
C VAL A 428 -12.81 16.43 -0.60
N GLN A 429 -12.55 15.54 -1.55
CA GLN A 429 -11.98 14.22 -1.29
C GLN A 429 -10.85 13.93 -2.27
N ARG A 430 -9.92 13.07 -1.85
CA ARG A 430 -8.83 12.59 -2.70
C ARG A 430 -9.03 11.13 -3.08
N LYS A 431 -8.93 10.84 -4.38
CA LYS A 431 -8.83 9.47 -4.91
C LYS A 431 -7.50 9.28 -5.62
N SER A 432 -7.17 8.03 -5.89
CA SER A 432 -5.92 7.67 -6.55
C SER A 432 -6.06 6.44 -7.43
N GLY A 433 -5.13 6.27 -8.35
CA GLY A 433 -5.01 5.06 -9.15
C GLY A 433 -3.59 4.85 -9.67
N LEU A 434 -3.29 3.59 -9.96
CA LEU A 434 -1.97 3.14 -10.39
C LEU A 434 -1.93 2.99 -11.91
N VAL A 435 -0.81 3.40 -12.52
CA VAL A 435 -0.54 3.20 -13.94
C VAL A 435 0.97 3.01 -14.14
N ARG A 436 1.37 2.04 -14.96
CA ARG A 436 2.76 1.92 -15.41
C ARG A 436 2.92 2.73 -16.68
N LEU A 437 3.92 3.59 -16.74
CA LEU A 437 4.18 4.48 -17.87
C LEU A 437 5.65 4.42 -18.26
N THR A 438 5.91 4.51 -19.55
CA THR A 438 7.24 4.77 -20.11
C THR A 438 7.62 6.24 -19.96
N ALA A 439 8.91 6.56 -19.99
CA ALA A 439 9.34 7.96 -19.96
C ALA A 439 8.94 8.69 -21.26
N GLY A 440 8.38 9.90 -21.14
CA GLY A 440 7.95 10.72 -22.29
C GLY A 440 6.56 11.32 -22.11
N LEU A 441 5.99 11.84 -23.19
CA LEU A 441 4.67 12.49 -23.16
C LEU A 441 3.56 11.47 -23.37
N HIS A 442 2.60 11.44 -22.45
CA HIS A 442 1.42 10.59 -22.56
C HIS A 442 0.16 11.45 -22.68
N PRO A 443 -0.77 11.11 -23.59
CA PRO A 443 -2.07 11.78 -23.65
C PRO A 443 -2.74 11.78 -22.28
N VAL A 444 -3.27 12.93 -21.87
CA VAL A 444 -3.97 13.07 -20.60
C VAL A 444 -5.25 13.88 -20.79
N THR A 445 -6.31 13.40 -20.15
CA THR A 445 -7.59 14.10 -20.05
C THR A 445 -7.95 14.22 -18.58
N VAL A 446 -8.24 15.44 -18.14
CA VAL A 446 -8.77 15.71 -16.80
C VAL A 446 -10.14 16.33 -16.95
N LEU A 447 -11.14 15.71 -16.34
CA LEU A 447 -12.52 16.21 -16.33
C LEU A 447 -12.88 16.64 -14.91
N PHE A 448 -13.64 17.71 -14.79
CA PHE A 448 -14.09 18.27 -13.52
C PHE A 448 -15.49 18.88 -13.66
N PHE A 449 -16.32 18.77 -12.62
CA PHE A 449 -17.51 19.60 -12.47
C PHE A 449 -17.68 20.05 -11.03
N GLU A 450 -18.25 21.25 -10.87
CA GLU A 450 -18.62 21.85 -9.60
C GLU A 450 -20.12 22.16 -9.63
N ARG A 451 -20.87 21.66 -8.66
CA ARG A 451 -22.31 21.94 -8.59
C ARG A 451 -22.60 23.09 -7.64
N ALA A 452 -22.07 23.06 -6.42
CA ALA A 452 -22.39 24.02 -5.38
C ALA A 452 -21.44 23.87 -4.18
N GLY A 453 -21.04 25.01 -3.60
CA GLY A 453 -20.23 25.03 -2.38
C GLY A 453 -18.86 25.62 -2.59
N ASP A 454 -17.88 25.08 -1.85
CA ASP A 454 -16.48 25.38 -2.11
C ASP A 454 -16.03 24.55 -3.33
N GLU A 455 -14.98 25.01 -4.02
CA GLU A 455 -14.48 24.38 -5.24
C GLU A 455 -13.01 24.04 -5.07
N LYS A 456 -12.61 22.90 -5.64
CA LYS A 456 -11.21 22.47 -5.64
C LYS A 456 -10.93 21.47 -6.74
N LEU A 457 -9.78 21.59 -7.41
CA LEU A 457 -9.20 20.56 -8.26
C LEU A 457 -7.67 20.58 -8.18
N GLU A 458 -7.10 19.56 -7.57
CA GLU A 458 -5.65 19.36 -7.53
C GLU A 458 -5.25 17.98 -8.09
N ILE A 459 -4.24 17.98 -8.96
CA ILE A 459 -3.62 16.76 -9.48
C ILE A 459 -2.24 16.58 -8.86
N SER A 460 -2.03 15.45 -8.20
CA SER A 460 -0.73 15.06 -7.63
C SER A 460 -0.32 13.67 -8.10
N TRP A 461 0.97 13.38 -7.99
CA TRP A 461 1.54 12.09 -8.35
C TRP A 461 2.62 11.65 -7.36
N GLU A 462 2.94 10.37 -7.40
CA GLU A 462 4.19 9.82 -6.85
C GLU A 462 4.67 8.71 -7.79
N GLY A 463 5.97 8.42 -7.79
CA GLY A 463 6.55 7.46 -8.74
C GLY A 463 8.04 7.23 -8.54
N PRO A 464 8.73 6.62 -9.50
CA PRO A 464 10.17 6.39 -9.44
C PRO A 464 10.95 7.69 -9.13
N GLY A 465 11.64 7.71 -7.99
CA GLY A 465 12.43 8.86 -7.55
C GLY A 465 11.62 10.10 -7.13
N LEU A 466 10.28 10.02 -7.11
CA LEU A 466 9.39 11.13 -6.81
C LEU A 466 8.58 10.83 -5.54
N ALA A 467 8.71 11.71 -4.54
CA ALA A 467 7.78 11.74 -3.42
C ALA A 467 6.42 12.28 -3.88
N LEU A 468 5.38 12.06 -3.08
CA LEU A 468 4.05 12.63 -3.35
C LEU A 468 4.13 14.17 -3.46
N GLU A 469 3.82 14.70 -4.64
CA GLU A 469 3.83 16.12 -4.96
C GLU A 469 2.74 16.49 -5.98
N LEU A 470 2.39 17.77 -6.10
CA LEU A 470 1.57 18.26 -7.20
C LEU A 470 2.31 18.05 -8.53
N VAL A 471 1.59 17.68 -9.58
CA VAL A 471 2.20 17.54 -10.91
C VAL A 471 2.66 18.94 -11.37
N PRO A 472 3.97 19.16 -11.59
CA PRO A 472 4.52 20.49 -11.81
C PRO A 472 4.06 21.08 -13.15
N GLU A 473 4.00 22.42 -13.25
CA GLU A 473 3.61 23.12 -14.49
C GLU A 473 4.39 22.65 -15.72
N ALA A 474 5.69 22.36 -15.54
CA ALA A 474 6.60 21.90 -16.58
C ALA A 474 6.31 20.48 -17.10
N ALA A 475 5.40 19.73 -16.46
CA ALA A 475 4.99 18.41 -16.92
C ALA A 475 3.81 18.47 -17.90
N TRP A 476 3.15 19.60 -18.08
CA TRP A 476 1.94 19.71 -18.90
C TRP A 476 2.22 20.27 -20.30
N PHE A 477 1.66 19.62 -21.32
CA PHE A 477 1.87 19.99 -22.72
C PHE A 477 0.60 19.87 -23.56
N HIS A 478 0.52 20.62 -24.65
CA HIS A 478 -0.53 20.50 -25.65
C HIS A 478 0.03 20.62 -27.06
N LYS A 479 -0.73 20.10 -28.04
CA LYS A 479 -0.45 20.32 -29.46
C LYS A 479 -0.76 21.78 -29.84
N PRO A 480 0.07 22.41 -30.69
CA PRO A 480 0.00 23.84 -31.04
C PRO A 480 -1.36 24.44 -31.38
#